data_AF-A0A6P3IDS4-F1
#
_entry.id   AF-A0A6P3IDS4-F1
#
_cell.length_a   1.000
_cell.length_b   1.000
_cell.length_c   1.000
_cell.angle_alpha   90.00
_cell.angle_beta   90.00
_cell.angle_gamma   90.00
#
_symmetry.space_group_name_H-M   'P 1'
#
loop_
_entity.id
_entity.type
_entity.pdbx_description
1 polymer ?
#
loop_
_entity_poly.entity_id
_entity_poly.type
_entity_poly.pdbx_seq_one_letter_code
_entity_poly.pdbx_strand_id
1 'polypeptide(L)'
;MNAPPAFESFLLFEGEKKITINKDTKVPNACLFTINKEDHTLGNIIKSQLLKDPQVLFAGYKVPHPLEHKIIIRVQTTPDYSPQEAFTNAITDLISELSLLEERFRVRWPSKTSRKASSSWLLRALLQVDESTSSSHGPPCRVQ
;
A
#
# COMPACT_ATOMS: atom_id res chain seq x y z
N MET A 1 -26.56 -3.95 -30.56
CA MET A 1 -25.94 -3.26 -29.40
C MET A 1 -24.51 -3.73 -29.36
N ASN A 2 -23.53 -2.88 -29.68
CA ASN A 2 -22.13 -3.29 -29.93
C ASN A 2 -21.18 -2.91 -28.77
N ALA A 3 -21.75 -2.68 -27.58
CA ALA A 3 -20.94 -2.35 -26.41
C ALA A 3 -20.30 -3.64 -25.86
N PRO A 4 -18.99 -3.66 -25.64
CA PRO A 4 -18.35 -4.77 -24.95
C PRO A 4 -18.88 -4.88 -23.51
N PRO A 5 -18.92 -6.09 -22.94
CA PRO A 5 -19.33 -6.27 -21.56
C PRO A 5 -18.31 -5.67 -20.57
N ALA A 6 -18.80 -5.15 -19.45
CA ALA A 6 -17.98 -4.41 -18.48
C ALA A 6 -16.86 -5.23 -17.81
N PHE A 7 -16.98 -6.56 -17.78
CA PHE A 7 -15.97 -7.42 -17.15
C PHE A 7 -14.68 -7.54 -17.97
N GLU A 8 -14.73 -7.21 -19.26
CA GLU A 8 -13.55 -7.25 -20.13
C GLU A 8 -12.50 -6.21 -19.74
N SER A 9 -12.85 -5.22 -18.92
CA SER A 9 -11.92 -4.18 -18.49
C SER A 9 -10.86 -4.68 -17.51
N PHE A 10 -11.22 -5.65 -16.65
CA PHE A 10 -10.34 -6.12 -15.56
C PHE A 10 -10.04 -7.62 -15.60
N LEU A 11 -10.88 -8.44 -16.25
CA LEU A 11 -10.62 -9.87 -16.39
C LEU A 11 -9.65 -10.13 -17.55
N LEU A 12 -8.64 -10.96 -17.27
CA LEU A 12 -7.75 -11.48 -18.31
C LEU A 12 -8.39 -12.71 -18.93
N PHE A 13 -8.35 -12.78 -20.26
CA PHE A 13 -8.82 -13.94 -20.99
C PHE A 13 -7.77 -15.06 -20.98
N GLU A 14 -8.22 -16.31 -21.20
CA GLU A 14 -7.35 -17.47 -21.23
C GLU A 14 -6.26 -17.31 -22.31
N GLY A 15 -4.99 -17.26 -21.88
CA GLY A 15 -3.82 -17.09 -22.74
C GLY A 15 -3.20 -15.68 -22.74
N GLU A 16 -3.85 -14.67 -22.13
CA GLU A 16 -3.29 -13.33 -22.02
C GLU A 16 -2.36 -13.19 -20.81
N LYS A 17 -1.13 -12.69 -21.01
CA LYS A 17 -0.20 -12.37 -19.92
C LYS A 17 -0.50 -10.98 -19.37
N LYS A 18 -0.45 -10.82 -18.04
CA LYS A 18 -0.67 -9.51 -17.40
C LYS A 18 0.38 -8.48 -17.77
N ILE A 19 1.64 -8.89 -17.78
CA ILE A 19 2.79 -8.01 -18.02
C ILE A 19 3.62 -8.60 -19.16
N THR A 20 3.94 -7.77 -20.15
CA THR A 20 4.89 -8.08 -21.21
C THR A 20 6.01 -7.06 -21.21
N ILE A 21 7.25 -7.53 -21.22
CA ILE A 21 8.45 -6.68 -21.15
C ILE A 21 9.11 -6.66 -22.53
N ASN A 22 9.23 -5.46 -23.11
CA ASN A 22 9.91 -5.25 -24.38
C ASN A 22 11.08 -4.29 -24.18
N LYS A 23 12.28 -4.71 -24.55
CA LYS A 23 13.45 -3.81 -24.52
C LYS A 23 13.37 -2.87 -25.74
N ASP A 24 13.54 -1.57 -25.51
CA ASP A 24 13.53 -0.59 -26.59
C ASP A 24 14.90 -0.60 -27.29
N THR A 25 14.90 -0.62 -28.62
CA THR A 25 16.13 -0.59 -29.43
C THR A 25 16.55 0.84 -29.80
N LYS A 26 15.66 1.81 -29.62
CA LYS A 26 15.90 3.21 -30.05
C LYS A 26 16.72 4.01 -29.05
N VAL A 27 16.64 3.66 -27.76
CA VAL A 27 17.29 4.40 -26.67
C VAL A 27 18.05 3.40 -25.80
N PRO A 28 19.31 3.70 -25.44
CA PRO A 28 20.08 2.82 -24.58
C PRO A 28 19.43 2.70 -23.21
N ASN A 29 19.46 1.49 -22.66
CA ASN A 29 18.93 1.14 -21.35
C ASN A 29 17.47 1.56 -21.09
N ALA A 30 16.63 1.45 -22.13
CA ALA A 30 15.21 1.71 -22.04
C ALA A 30 14.38 0.43 -22.13
N CYS A 31 13.33 0.36 -21.32
CA CYS A 31 12.40 -0.77 -21.27
C CYS A 31 10.95 -0.28 -21.36
N LEU A 32 10.15 -1.04 -22.11
CA LEU A 32 8.72 -0.84 -22.30
C LEU A 32 7.97 -1.97 -21.59
N PHE A 33 7.27 -1.61 -20.52
CA PHE A 33 6.39 -2.51 -19.78
C PHE A 33 4.97 -2.31 -20.29
N THR A 34 4.40 -3.38 -20.84
CA THR A 34 3.03 -3.40 -21.30
C THR A 34 2.20 -4.16 -20.27
N ILE A 35 1.25 -3.47 -19.63
CA ILE A 35 0.36 -4.07 -18.63
C ILE A 35 -1.05 -4.08 -19.21
N ASN A 36 -1.62 -5.28 -19.27
CA ASN A 36 -2.96 -5.51 -19.79
C ASN A 36 -4.00 -5.42 -18.67
N LYS A 37 -5.22 -4.98 -19.01
CA LYS A 37 -6.37 -4.86 -18.11
C LYS A 37 -6.06 -3.96 -16.91
N GLU A 38 -5.43 -2.82 -17.17
CA GLU A 38 -5.10 -1.82 -16.17
C GLU A 38 -5.27 -0.42 -16.75
N ASP A 39 -5.54 0.54 -15.87
CA ASP A 39 -5.88 1.91 -16.22
C ASP A 39 -4.84 2.92 -15.67
N HIS A 40 -5.18 4.20 -15.80
CA HIS A 40 -4.42 5.34 -15.29
C HIS A 40 -4.11 5.26 -13.78
N THR A 41 -4.91 4.51 -13.00
CA THR A 41 -4.70 4.32 -11.57
C THR A 41 -3.32 3.75 -11.28
N LEU A 42 -3.00 2.56 -11.80
CA LEU A 42 -1.68 1.96 -11.64
C LEU A 42 -0.61 2.71 -12.44
N GLY A 43 -0.91 3.12 -13.67
CA GLY A 43 0.05 3.80 -14.53
C GLY A 43 0.60 5.09 -13.90
N ASN A 44 -0.27 5.94 -13.36
CA ASN A 44 0.14 7.21 -12.76
C ASN A 44 0.91 7.04 -11.45
N ILE A 45 0.47 6.09 -10.63
CA ILE A 45 1.09 5.81 -9.33
C ILE A 45 2.52 5.29 -9.54
N ILE A 46 2.71 4.30 -10.41
CA ILE A 46 4.02 3.72 -10.71
C ILE A 46 4.95 4.77 -11.35
N LYS A 47 4.44 5.57 -12.28
CA LYS A 47 5.21 6.69 -12.87
C LYS A 47 5.71 7.64 -11.78
N SER A 48 4.84 8.02 -10.85
CA SER A 48 5.18 8.97 -9.79
C SER A 48 6.27 8.40 -8.88
N GLN A 49 6.23 7.11 -8.58
CA GLN A 49 7.26 6.45 -7.78
C GLN A 49 8.59 6.36 -8.51
N LEU A 50 8.58 5.99 -9.78
CA LEU A 50 9.80 5.90 -10.59
C LEU A 50 10.52 7.25 -10.73
N LEU A 51 9.79 8.36 -10.78
CA LEU A 51 10.36 9.70 -10.85
C LEU A 51 10.97 10.17 -9.51
N LYS A 52 10.73 9.48 -8.39
CA LYS A 52 11.38 9.77 -7.10
C LYS A 52 12.83 9.28 -7.08
N ASP A 53 13.17 8.28 -7.89
CA ASP A 53 14.51 7.69 -7.93
C ASP A 53 15.44 8.52 -8.85
N PRO A 54 16.57 9.06 -8.34
CA PRO A 54 17.51 9.83 -9.16
C PRO A 54 18.23 9.00 -10.24
N GLN A 55 18.24 7.66 -10.13
CA GLN A 55 18.85 6.79 -11.13
C GLN A 55 17.96 6.58 -12.38
N VAL A 56 16.68 7.00 -12.29
CA VAL A 56 15.73 6.97 -13.39
C VAL A 56 15.79 8.29 -14.16
N LEU A 57 16.23 8.23 -15.42
CA LEU A 57 16.35 9.40 -16.29
C LEU A 57 15.00 9.79 -16.89
N PHE A 58 14.17 8.80 -17.21
CA PHE A 58 12.85 9.04 -17.79
C PHE A 58 11.86 7.96 -17.36
N ALA A 59 10.70 8.39 -16.88
CA ALA A 59 9.56 7.53 -16.65
C ALA A 59 8.28 8.18 -17.17
N GLY A 60 7.55 7.45 -18.00
CA GLY A 60 6.28 7.91 -18.57
C GLY A 60 5.36 6.74 -18.88
N TYR A 61 4.06 6.98 -18.83
CA TYR A 61 3.08 5.98 -19.26
C TYR A 61 2.12 6.61 -20.27
N LYS A 62 1.53 5.77 -21.11
CA LYS A 62 0.48 6.15 -22.04
C LYS A 62 -0.55 5.04 -22.19
N VAL A 63 -1.79 5.44 -22.40
CA VAL A 63 -2.87 4.57 -22.87
C VAL A 63 -2.95 4.73 -24.39
N PRO A 64 -2.76 3.67 -25.19
CA PRO A 64 -2.75 3.77 -26.64
C PRO A 64 -4.13 4.14 -27.19
N HIS A 65 -5.18 3.59 -26.60
CA HIS A 65 -6.56 3.88 -26.98
C HIS A 65 -7.51 3.69 -25.79
N PRO A 66 -8.48 4.59 -25.54
CA PRO A 66 -9.38 4.48 -24.38
C PRO A 66 -10.30 3.25 -24.36
N LEU A 67 -10.60 2.64 -25.52
CA LEU A 67 -11.43 1.43 -25.59
C LEU A 67 -10.65 0.16 -25.22
N GLU A 68 -9.31 0.23 -25.21
CA GLU A 68 -8.45 -0.88 -24.82
C GLU A 68 -7.82 -0.59 -23.45
N HIS A 69 -8.20 -1.37 -22.45
CA HIS A 69 -7.63 -1.28 -21.11
C HIS A 69 -6.21 -1.85 -21.10
N LYS A 70 -5.26 -1.06 -21.59
CA LYS A 70 -3.86 -1.42 -21.71
C LYS A 70 -2.99 -0.20 -21.48
N ILE A 71 -2.02 -0.32 -20.58
CA ILE A 71 -1.04 0.73 -20.31
C ILE A 71 0.34 0.31 -20.80
N ILE A 72 1.05 1.27 -21.39
CA ILE A 72 2.44 1.12 -21.78
C ILE A 72 3.26 2.09 -20.95
N ILE A 73 4.13 1.55 -20.10
CA ILE A 73 5.06 2.30 -19.26
C ILE A 73 6.44 2.21 -19.91
N ARG A 74 7.07 3.36 -20.12
CA ARG A 74 8.44 3.49 -20.61
C ARG A 74 9.33 3.96 -19.47
N VAL A 75 10.40 3.22 -19.22
CA VAL A 75 11.40 3.53 -18.20
C VAL A 75 12.77 3.57 -18.86
N GLN A 76 13.55 4.57 -18.52
CA GLN A 76 14.95 4.73 -18.91
C GLN A 76 15.77 5.02 -17.67
N THR A 77 16.86 4.28 -17.50
CA THR A 77 17.76 4.37 -16.35
C THR A 77 19.18 4.73 -16.78
N THR A 78 20.02 5.09 -15.82
CA THR A 78 21.47 5.17 -16.00
C THR A 78 22.05 3.81 -16.43
N PRO A 79 23.18 3.77 -17.16
CA PRO A 79 23.73 2.53 -17.71
C PRO A 79 24.11 1.48 -16.65
N ASP A 80 24.41 1.90 -15.42
CA ASP A 80 24.78 1.01 -14.33
C ASP A 80 23.58 0.33 -13.66
N TYR A 81 22.36 0.74 -14.00
CA TYR A 81 21.14 0.29 -13.33
C TYR A 81 20.12 -0.29 -14.30
N SER A 82 19.60 -1.49 -14.00
CA SER A 82 18.62 -2.15 -14.87
C SER A 82 17.23 -1.52 -14.72
N PRO A 83 16.53 -1.19 -15.81
CA PRO A 83 15.17 -0.64 -15.73
C PRO A 83 14.16 -1.63 -15.14
N GLN A 84 14.45 -2.93 -15.15
CA GLN A 84 13.63 -3.95 -14.49
C GLN A 84 13.79 -3.92 -12.97
N GLU A 85 15.01 -3.67 -12.49
CA GLU A 85 15.30 -3.52 -11.07
C GLU A 85 14.69 -2.21 -10.55
N ALA A 86 14.82 -1.11 -11.30
CA ALA A 86 14.15 0.16 -11.00
C ALA A 86 12.64 0.00 -10.81
N PHE A 87 12.03 -0.78 -11.72
CA PHE A 87 10.60 -1.05 -11.67
C PHE A 87 10.19 -1.88 -10.44
N THR A 88 11.00 -2.88 -10.08
CA THR A 88 10.74 -3.74 -8.92
C THR A 88 10.92 -2.96 -7.62
N ASN A 89 11.98 -2.17 -7.50
CA ASN A 89 12.27 -1.33 -6.34
C ASN A 89 11.17 -0.28 -6.13
N ALA A 90 10.71 0.36 -7.20
CA ALA A 90 9.59 1.29 -7.11
C ALA A 90 8.31 0.60 -6.57
N ILE A 91 8.01 -0.62 -7.00
CA ILE A 91 6.85 -1.36 -6.50
C ILE A 91 7.01 -1.72 -5.01
N THR A 92 8.19 -2.17 -4.58
CA THR A 92 8.41 -2.52 -3.18
C THR A 92 8.31 -1.32 -2.25
N ASP A 93 8.82 -0.17 -2.69
CA ASP A 93 8.71 1.08 -1.94
C ASP A 93 7.24 1.51 -1.81
N LEU A 94 6.48 1.38 -2.90
CA LEU A 94 5.06 1.71 -2.91
C LEU A 94 4.24 0.84 -1.96
N ILE A 95 4.49 -0.47 -1.95
CA ILE A 95 3.83 -1.39 -1.02
C ILE A 95 4.13 -1.00 0.43
N SER A 96 5.37 -0.59 0.70
CA SER A 96 5.80 -0.13 2.03
C SER A 96 5.11 1.17 2.44
N GLU A 97 5.02 2.15 1.54
CA GLU A 97 4.29 3.41 1.76
C GLU A 97 2.80 3.17 2.07
N LEU A 98 2.14 2.29 1.30
CA LEU A 98 0.73 1.95 1.51
C LEU A 98 0.50 1.18 2.82
N SER A 99 1.39 0.27 3.18
CA SER A 99 1.29 -0.49 4.43
C SER A 99 1.40 0.43 5.65
N LEU A 100 2.31 1.41 5.61
CA LEU A 100 2.45 2.42 6.65
C LEU A 100 1.21 3.33 6.74
N LEU A 101 0.64 3.69 5.59
CA LEU A 101 -0.59 4.47 5.54
C LEU A 101 -1.77 3.70 6.16
N GLU A 102 -1.93 2.41 5.83
CA GLU A 102 -2.97 1.55 6.38
C GLU A 102 -2.85 1.44 7.90
N GLU A 103 -1.64 1.23 8.43
CA GLU A 103 -1.41 1.15 9.87
C GLU A 103 -1.77 2.46 10.58
N ARG A 104 -1.29 3.59 10.07
CA ARG A 104 -1.60 4.92 10.63
C ARG A 104 -3.09 5.23 10.58
N PHE A 105 -3.74 4.86 9.48
CA PHE A 105 -5.17 5.01 9.32
C PHE A 105 -5.94 4.17 10.33
N ARG A 106 -5.56 2.90 10.51
CA ARG A 106 -6.17 1.99 11.49
C ARG A 106 -6.03 2.45 12.93
N VAL A 107 -4.86 3.03 13.29
CA VAL A 107 -4.63 3.60 14.62
C VAL A 107 -5.50 4.84 14.85
N ARG A 108 -5.61 5.72 13.85
CA ARG A 108 -6.38 6.98 13.95
C ARG A 108 -7.89 6.74 13.94
N TRP A 109 -8.31 5.82 13.08
CA TRP A 109 -9.69 5.42 12.89
C TRP A 109 -9.84 3.94 13.25
N PRO A 110 -9.87 3.62 14.56
CA PRO A 110 -10.20 2.27 14.96
C PRO A 110 -11.60 2.00 14.44
N SER A 111 -11.72 0.97 13.59
CA SER A 111 -13.02 0.57 13.02
C SER A 111 -14.01 0.46 14.17
N LYS A 112 -15.17 1.12 14.05
CA LYS A 112 -16.30 0.90 14.97
C LYS A 112 -16.94 -0.47 14.66
N THR A 113 -16.12 -1.51 14.64
CA THR A 113 -16.59 -2.89 14.55
C THR A 113 -17.21 -3.22 15.89
N SER A 114 -18.54 -3.01 15.94
CA SER A 114 -19.45 -3.40 17.01
C SER A 114 -18.99 -3.01 18.42
N ARG A 115 -19.61 -1.96 18.97
CA ARG A 115 -19.93 -1.94 20.40
C ARG A 115 -20.80 -3.19 20.67
N LYS A 116 -20.21 -4.38 20.81
CA LYS A 116 -20.84 -5.42 21.61
C LYS A 116 -20.80 -4.84 23.01
N ALA A 117 -21.97 -4.43 23.48
CA ALA A 117 -22.20 -4.10 24.87
C ALA A 117 -21.73 -5.30 25.71
N SER A 118 -20.49 -5.27 26.18
CA SER A 118 -20.11 -6.06 27.34
C SER A 118 -20.47 -5.21 28.53
N SER A 119 -21.71 -5.44 29.00
CA SER A 119 -22.20 -5.00 30.29
C SER A 119 -21.31 -5.65 31.38
N SER A 120 -20.16 -5.05 31.64
CA SER A 120 -19.24 -5.49 32.70
C SER A 120 -18.51 -4.30 33.35
N TRP A 121 -18.42 -3.17 32.66
CA TRP A 121 -17.88 -1.93 33.25
C TRP A 121 -18.84 -1.23 34.23
N LEU A 122 -20.16 -1.44 34.11
CA LEU A 122 -21.14 -0.88 35.05
C LEU A 122 -21.26 -1.70 36.36
N LEU A 123 -20.92 -2.99 36.35
CA LEU A 123 -20.97 -3.82 37.56
C LEU A 123 -19.73 -3.65 38.46
N ARG A 124 -18.62 -3.14 37.92
CA ARG A 124 -17.41 -2.86 38.71
C ARG A 124 -17.40 -1.48 39.35
N ALA A 125 -18.32 -0.59 38.96
CA ALA A 125 -18.49 0.74 39.54
C ALA A 125 -19.54 0.80 40.67
N LEU A 126 -20.27 -0.29 40.93
CA LEU A 126 -21.35 -0.36 41.92
C LEU A 126 -21.04 -1.21 43.16
N LEU A 127 -19.87 -1.85 43.21
CA LEU A 127 -19.37 -2.54 44.40
C LEU A 127 -18.16 -1.79 44.94
N GLN A 128 -18.47 -0.76 45.73
CA GLN A 128 -17.57 -0.12 46.66
C GLN A 128 -17.21 -1.14 47.75
N VAL A 129 -16.20 -1.98 47.50
CA VAL A 129 -15.57 -2.75 48.58
C VAL A 129 -14.23 -2.10 48.85
N ASP A 130 -14.26 -1.18 49.82
CA ASP A 130 -13.10 -0.67 50.51
C ASP A 130 -12.35 -1.84 51.14
N GLU A 131 -11.12 -2.08 50.71
CA GLU A 131 -10.18 -2.90 51.47
C GLU A 131 -9.13 -1.98 52.09
N SER A 132 -9.57 -1.25 53.11
CA SER A 132 -8.70 -0.54 54.06
C SER A 132 -8.71 -1.26 55.41
N THR A 133 -7.50 -1.54 55.90
CA THR A 133 -7.08 -1.80 57.29
C THR A 133 -7.42 -3.14 57.96
N SER A 134 -6.37 -3.95 58.18
CA SER A 134 -6.17 -4.65 59.47
C SER A 134 -4.72 -4.49 59.94
N SER A 135 -4.58 -3.84 61.09
CA SER A 135 -3.36 -3.53 61.85
C SER A 135 -2.66 -4.74 62.46
N SER A 136 -1.34 -4.67 62.71
CA SER A 136 -0.76 -4.90 64.05
C SER A 136 0.78 -4.74 64.14
N HIS A 137 1.22 -4.00 65.18
CA HIS A 137 2.50 -4.01 65.92
C HIS A 137 3.84 -3.66 65.20
N GLY A 138 4.73 -2.77 65.67
CA GLY A 138 4.98 -2.06 66.95
C GLY A 138 6.17 -1.06 66.78
N PRO A 139 6.85 -0.58 67.84
CA PRO A 139 6.88 0.82 68.31
C PRO A 139 8.04 1.73 67.78
N PRO A 140 8.04 3.05 68.09
CA PRO A 140 8.99 4.02 67.56
C PRO A 140 10.24 4.16 68.44
N CYS A 141 11.43 4.24 67.82
CA CYS A 141 12.65 4.70 68.48
C CYS A 141 13.07 6.07 67.94
N ARG A 142 13.53 6.91 68.88
CA ARG A 142 13.66 8.37 68.85
C ARG A 142 15.14 8.75 69.00
N VAL A 143 15.55 9.87 68.40
CA VAL A 143 16.79 10.67 68.64
C VAL A 143 18.10 9.98 68.18
N GLN A 144 18.99 10.59 67.40
CA GLN A 144 19.56 11.95 67.44
C GLN A 144 19.55 12.66 66.10
#